data_AF-A0A0Q0PQ18-F1
#
_entry.id   AF-A0A0Q0PQ18-F1
#
_cell.length_a   1.000
_cell.length_b   1.000
_cell.length_c   1.000
_cell.angle_alpha   90.00
_cell.angle_beta   90.00
_cell.angle_gamma   90.00
#
_symmetry.space_group_name_H-M   'P 1'
#
loop_
_entity.id
_entity.type
_entity.pdbx_description
1 polymer ?
#
loop_
_entity_poly.entity_id
_entity_poly.type
_entity_poly.pdbx_seq_one_letter_code
_entity_poly.pdbx_strand_id
1 'polypeptide(L)'
;MIFEFPGGSIDAGESGEQAAIRELWEETELRNLKLIGTHKSINENGGDIYHVVFSASMDAEPKEIEPYRQQTFYWFEASQIPLNDFYSADVNFIKEHLGSYT
;
A
#
# COMPACT_ATOMS: atom_id res chain seq x y z
N MET A 1 -12.44 -8.37 9.95
CA MET A 1 -11.73 -7.08 9.81
C MET A 1 -11.37 -6.97 8.35
N ILE A 2 -11.38 -5.79 7.74
CA ILE A 2 -10.90 -5.65 6.36
C ILE A 2 -9.56 -4.93 6.44
N PHE A 3 -8.58 -5.42 5.71
CA PHE A 3 -7.27 -4.81 5.52
C PHE A 3 -7.18 -4.21 4.12
N GLU A 4 -6.38 -3.16 4.03
CA GLU A 4 -6.02 -2.48 2.80
C GLU A 4 -4.57 -2.01 2.93
N PHE A 5 -3.91 -1.74 1.80
CA PHE A 5 -2.64 -1.03 1.83
C PHE A 5 -2.88 0.47 2.07
N PRO A 6 -1.95 1.18 2.72
CA PRO A 6 -2.00 2.64 2.79
C PRO A 6 -2.07 3.23 1.38
N GLY A 7 -2.98 4.18 1.16
CA GLY A 7 -3.22 4.70 -0.17
C GLY A 7 -4.44 5.61 -0.29
N GLY A 8 -4.60 6.21 -1.47
CA GLY A 8 -5.66 7.17 -1.73
C GLY A 8 -5.72 7.59 -3.20
N SER A 9 -6.38 8.72 -3.45
CA SER A 9 -6.60 9.21 -4.81
C SER A 9 -5.35 9.87 -5.38
N ILE A 10 -5.24 9.85 -6.71
CA ILE A 10 -4.20 10.60 -7.43
C ILE A 10 -4.70 12.02 -7.63
N ASP A 11 -3.96 13.01 -7.12
CA ASP A 11 -4.32 14.41 -7.30
C ASP A 11 -3.94 14.92 -8.71
N ALA A 12 -4.56 16.04 -9.10
CA ALA A 12 -4.33 16.64 -10.40
C ALA A 12 -2.84 17.02 -10.58
N GLY A 13 -2.18 16.37 -11.55
CA GLY A 13 -0.76 16.60 -11.84
C GLY A 13 0.21 15.65 -11.12
N GLU A 14 -0.29 14.75 -10.28
CA GLU A 14 0.51 13.66 -9.70
C GLU A 14 0.54 12.43 -10.62
N SER A 15 1.67 11.74 -10.63
CA SER A 15 1.73 10.33 -11.05
C SER A 15 1.23 9.41 -9.92
N GLY A 16 0.84 8.17 -10.25
CA GLY A 16 0.48 7.19 -9.24
C GLY A 16 1.59 6.90 -8.23
N GLU A 17 2.86 7.00 -8.66
CA GLU A 17 4.03 6.90 -7.80
C GLU A 17 4.10 8.03 -6.78
N GLN A 18 3.88 9.28 -7.22
CA GLN A 18 3.87 10.44 -6.33
C GLN A 18 2.72 10.38 -5.33
N ALA A 19 1.52 10.00 -5.80
CA ALA A 19 0.36 9.84 -4.94
C ALA A 19 0.60 8.77 -3.86
N ALA A 20 1.12 7.59 -4.23
CA ALA A 20 1.40 6.54 -3.25
C ALA A 20 2.45 6.95 -2.20
N ILE A 21 3.48 7.73 -2.59
CA ILE A 21 4.48 8.27 -1.66
C ILE A 21 3.82 9.27 -0.68
N ARG A 22 2.97 10.16 -1.19
CA ARG A 22 2.26 11.16 -0.38
C ARG A 22 1.31 10.49 0.61
N GLU A 23 0.44 9.61 0.13
CA GLU A 23 -0.57 8.91 0.94
C GLU A 23 0.09 8.05 2.02
N LEU A 24 1.13 7.29 1.68
CA LEU A 24 1.86 6.50 2.67
C LEU A 24 2.45 7.39 3.77
N TRP A 25 3.01 8.55 3.42
CA TRP A 25 3.53 9.50 4.41
C TRP A 25 2.41 10.13 5.26
N GLU A 26 1.30 10.54 4.64
CA GLU A 26 0.15 11.16 5.32
C GLU A 26 -0.49 10.20 6.35
N GLU A 27 -0.58 8.91 6.02
CA GLU A 27 -1.22 7.91 6.88
C GLU A 27 -0.29 7.30 7.94
N THR A 28 1.02 7.26 7.70
CA THR A 28 1.96 6.46 8.53
C THR A 28 3.17 7.20 9.08
N GLU A 29 3.47 8.41 8.61
CA GLU A 29 4.73 9.12 8.83
C GLU A 29 6.01 8.43 8.32
N LEU A 30 5.92 7.29 7.63
CA LEU A 30 7.10 6.60 7.11
C LEU A 30 7.84 7.47 6.08
N ARG A 31 9.17 7.48 6.18
CA ARG A 31 10.08 8.29 5.35
C ARG A 31 11.33 7.51 4.98
N ASN A 32 12.08 8.03 4.01
CA ASN A 32 13.35 7.46 3.56
C ASN A 32 13.25 6.02 3.07
N LEU A 33 12.09 5.66 2.55
CA LEU A 33 11.83 4.35 1.96
C LEU A 33 12.48 4.27 0.58
N LYS A 34 12.93 3.07 0.20
CA LYS A 34 13.48 2.84 -1.14
C LYS A 34 12.40 2.23 -2.02
N LEU A 35 12.07 2.90 -3.13
CA LEU A 35 11.20 2.36 -4.17
C LEU A 35 11.86 1.14 -4.82
N ILE A 36 11.17 0.00 -4.82
CA ILE A 36 11.66 -1.26 -5.39
C ILE A 36 10.79 -1.83 -6.51
N GLY A 37 9.58 -1.29 -6.72
CA GLY A 37 8.72 -1.72 -7.81
C GLY A 37 7.42 -0.94 -7.92
N THR A 38 6.86 -0.90 -9.13
CA THR A 38 5.58 -0.24 -9.42
C THR A 38 4.76 -1.09 -10.37
N HIS A 39 3.47 -1.20 -10.08
CA HIS A 39 2.54 -2.04 -10.82
C HIS A 39 1.28 -1.25 -11.10
N LYS A 40 0.79 -1.34 -12.33
CA LYS A 40 -0.47 -0.71 -12.74
C LYS A 40 -1.45 -1.78 -13.13
N SER A 41 -2.66 -1.72 -12.60
CA SER A 41 -3.78 -2.57 -12.97
C SER A 41 -5.04 -1.76 -13.20
N ILE A 42 -6.08 -2.40 -13.72
CA ILE A 42 -7.40 -1.80 -13.91
C ILE A 42 -8.37 -2.48 -12.94
N ASN A 43 -9.12 -1.70 -12.18
CA ASN A 43 -10.12 -2.21 -11.26
C ASN A 43 -11.41 -2.64 -11.98
N GLU A 44 -12.32 -3.26 -11.25
CA GLU A 44 -13.60 -3.76 -11.77
C GLU A 44 -14.48 -2.67 -12.42
N ASN A 45 -14.23 -1.40 -12.07
CA ASN A 45 -14.97 -0.23 -12.54
C ASN A 45 -14.26 0.47 -13.72
N GLY A 46 -13.14 -0.06 -14.21
CA GLY A 46 -12.34 0.51 -15.30
C GLY A 46 -11.39 1.64 -14.90
N GLY A 47 -11.22 1.88 -13.60
CA GLY A 47 -10.26 2.86 -13.06
C GLY A 47 -8.85 2.27 -12.92
N ASP A 48 -7.84 3.12 -13.08
CA ASP A 48 -6.45 2.74 -12.83
C ASP A 48 -6.18 2.54 -11.33
N ILE A 49 -5.49 1.46 -10.98
CA ILE A 49 -4.87 1.26 -9.66
C ILE A 49 -3.36 1.21 -9.84
N TYR A 50 -2.64 1.90 -8.96
CA TYR A 50 -1.18 1.88 -8.90
C TYR A 50 -0.74 1.30 -7.55
N HIS A 51 -0.06 0.17 -7.59
CA HIS A 51 0.62 -0.40 -6.42
C HIS A 51 2.10 -0.05 -6.48
N VAL A 52 2.61 0.57 -5.42
CA VAL A 52 3.98 1.07 -5.33
C VAL A 52 4.65 0.41 -4.14
N VAL A 53 5.72 -0.32 -4.40
CA VAL A 53 6.36 -1.20 -3.42
C VAL A 53 7.64 -0.54 -2.92
N PHE A 54 7.73 -0.44 -1.60
CA PHE A 54 8.88 0.11 -0.91
C PHE A 54 9.58 -0.94 -0.05
N SER A 55 10.90 -0.90 0.00
CA SER A 55 11.65 -1.54 1.09
C SER A 55 11.89 -0.54 2.21
N ALA A 56 11.53 -0.94 3.43
CA ALA A 56 11.78 -0.21 4.67
C ALA A 56 12.89 -0.89 5.50
N SER A 57 13.44 -0.18 6.48
CA SER A 57 14.31 -0.79 7.49
C SER A 57 13.45 -1.59 8.50
N MET A 58 14.07 -2.54 9.22
CA MET A 58 13.34 -3.37 10.19
C MET A 58 12.80 -2.61 11.40
N ASP A 59 13.31 -1.40 11.66
CA ASP A 59 12.87 -0.49 12.72
C ASP A 59 11.86 0.56 12.23
N ALA A 60 11.43 0.47 10.96
CA ALA A 60 10.42 1.36 10.41
C ALA A 60 9.04 1.00 10.97
N GLU A 61 8.51 1.85 11.85
CA GLU A 61 7.21 1.66 12.47
C GLU A 61 6.20 2.71 11.96
N PRO A 62 5.08 2.30 11.34
CA PRO A 62 4.02 3.21 10.97
C PRO A 62 3.32 3.76 12.21
N LYS A 63 2.91 5.02 12.16
CA LYS A 63 2.15 5.67 13.24
C LYS A 63 0.78 6.09 12.75
N GLU A 64 -0.23 5.92 13.58
CA GLU A 64 -1.53 6.56 13.36
C GLU A 64 -1.37 8.08 13.46
N ILE A 65 -1.62 8.78 12.35
CA ILE A 65 -1.52 10.24 12.27
C ILE A 65 -2.87 10.91 12.59
N GLU A 66 -3.97 10.28 12.19
CA GLU A 66 -5.30 10.85 12.28
C GLU A 66 -6.22 9.97 13.15
N PRO A 67 -6.40 10.28 14.44
CA PRO A 67 -7.17 9.45 15.39
C PRO A 67 -8.62 9.19 14.99
N TYR A 68 -9.18 10.03 14.11
CA TYR A 68 -10.54 9.86 13.61
C TYR A 68 -10.65 8.80 12.51
N ARG A 69 -9.53 8.43 11.85
CA ARG A 69 -9.50 7.34 10.87
C ARG A 69 -9.57 5.96 11.53
N GLN A 70 -9.21 5.86 12.83
CA GLN A 70 -9.23 4.60 13.59
C GLN A 70 -8.47 3.47 12.87
N GLN A 71 -7.36 3.82 12.22
CA GLN A 71 -6.53 2.89 11.47
C GLN A 71 -5.54 2.20 12.42
N THR A 72 -5.35 0.90 12.24
CA THR A 72 -4.30 0.15 12.92
C THR A 72 -3.42 -0.50 11.86
N PHE A 73 -2.11 -0.27 11.96
CA PHE A 73 -1.15 -0.78 11.00
C PHE A 73 -0.51 -2.08 11.49
N TYR A 74 -0.20 -2.96 10.54
CA TYR A 74 0.39 -4.26 10.80
C TYR A 74 1.49 -4.53 9.79
N TRP A 75 2.63 -5.00 10.28
CA TRP A 75 3.60 -5.70 9.45
C TRP A 75 3.25 -7.18 9.40
N PHE A 76 3.17 -7.74 8.20
CA PHE A 76 2.95 -9.17 7.98
C PHE A 76 4.15 -9.80 7.29
N GLU A 77 4.48 -11.02 7.72
CA GLU A 77 5.22 -11.93 6.86
C GLU A 77 4.40 -12.24 5.61
N ALA A 78 5.03 -12.30 4.43
CA ALA A 78 4.31 -12.48 3.17
C ALA A 78 3.44 -13.75 3.13
N SER A 79 3.88 -14.81 3.82
CA SER A 79 3.14 -16.07 3.94
C SER A 79 1.96 -16.03 4.93
N GLN A 80 1.86 -14.97 5.74
CA GLN A 80 0.85 -14.80 6.78
C GLN A 80 -0.20 -13.74 6.44
N ILE A 81 -0.14 -13.13 5.26
CA ILE A 81 -1.12 -12.13 4.82
C ILE A 81 -2.51 -12.79 4.73
N PRO A 82 -3.53 -12.28 5.47
CA PRO A 82 -4.86 -12.87 5.50
C PRO A 82 -5.67 -12.49 4.26
N LEU A 83 -5.41 -13.14 3.12
CA LEU A 83 -5.98 -12.78 1.82
C LEU A 83 -7.52 -12.67 1.78
N ASN A 84 -8.23 -13.40 2.65
CA ASN A 84 -9.70 -13.36 2.72
C ASN A 84 -10.24 -12.06 3.34
N ASP A 85 -9.38 -11.29 4.01
CA ASP A 85 -9.70 -10.04 4.68
C ASP A 85 -9.26 -8.82 3.84
N PHE A 86 -8.86 -9.00 2.57
CA PHE A 86 -8.49 -7.91 1.64
C PHE A 86 -9.51 -7.76 0.50
N TYR A 87 -9.54 -6.57 -0.10
CA TYR A 87 -10.27 -6.35 -1.35
C TYR A 87 -9.65 -7.11 -2.53
N SER A 88 -10.48 -7.50 -3.51
CA SER A 88 -10.06 -8.31 -4.66
C SER A 88 -8.85 -7.73 -5.42
N ALA A 89 -8.79 -6.40 -5.56
CA ALA A 89 -7.69 -5.72 -6.25
C ALA A 89 -6.35 -5.95 -5.54
N ASP A 90 -6.31 -5.87 -4.22
CA ASP A 90 -5.11 -6.09 -3.42
C ASP A 90 -4.73 -7.57 -3.38
N VAL A 91 -5.73 -8.46 -3.31
CA VAL A 91 -5.51 -9.91 -3.39
C VAL A 91 -4.81 -10.30 -4.70
N ASN A 92 -5.21 -9.69 -5.82
CA ASN A 92 -4.57 -9.93 -7.12
C ASN A 92 -3.11 -9.47 -7.10
N PHE A 93 -2.86 -8.25 -6.63
CA PHE A 93 -1.49 -7.74 -6.49
C PHE A 93 -0.62 -8.65 -5.60
N ILE A 94 -1.12 -9.08 -4.44
CA ILE A 94 -0.38 -9.95 -3.51
C ILE A 94 0.00 -11.27 -4.18
N LYS A 95 -0.94 -11.91 -4.89
CA LYS A 95 -0.71 -13.20 -5.53
C LYS A 95 0.22 -13.12 -6.74
N GLU A 96 0.10 -12.06 -7.53
CA GLU A 96 0.78 -11.96 -8.83
C GLU A 96 2.15 -11.29 -8.72
N HIS A 97 2.35 -10.39 -7.76
CA HIS A 97 3.51 -9.50 -7.74
C HIS A 97 4.32 -9.53 -6.44
N LEU A 98 3.67 -9.63 -5.28
CA LEU A 98 4.37 -9.44 -4.00
C LEU A 98 5.53 -10.45 -3.80
N GLY A 99 5.35 -11.69 -4.23
CA GLY A 99 6.39 -12.74 -4.13
C GLY A 99 7.68 -12.46 -4.91
N SER A 100 7.71 -11.44 -5.78
CA SER A 100 8.94 -11.00 -6.46
C SER A 100 9.86 -10.14 -5.58
N TYR A 101 9.39 -9.73 -4.40
CA TYR A 101 10.08 -8.81 -3.49
C TYR A 101 10.49 -9.45 -2.16
N THR A 102 10.15 -10.72 -1.94
CA THR A 102 10.29 -11.45 -0.67
C THR A 102 11.32 -12.56 -0.76
#